data_AF-W9JZS5-F1
#
_entry.id   AF-W9JZS5-F1
#
_cell.length_a   1.000
_cell.length_b   1.000
_cell.length_c   1.000
_cell.angle_alpha   90.00
_cell.angle_beta   90.00
_cell.angle_gamma   90.00
#
_symmetry.space_group_name_H-M   'P 1'
#
loop_
_entity.id
_entity.type
_entity.pdbx_description
1 polymer ?
#
loop_
_entity_poly.entity_id
_entity_poly.type
_entity_poly.pdbx_seq_one_letter_code
_entity_poly.pdbx_strand_id
1 'polypeptide(L)'
;MPLFKNFRSGAKVVDQAVNLDPHTWTLPSSYKPAQPDGKQTIIPDPRVFSNVFSIPCETEAQSIETLLAYPDASHAAVHLALLECFRNLRAGAKALDVEVIQPPSYDETKSAVPASPSEPTQLPASQKWDLLIKLAVTRFTTWWSGIELLLNHANAYSHHGGSRAALQLTKDYLPPLDILLVWYALMLNSEAYDAACDAQGANATRLKSICFPWPAIRDVIDMDKMQLVLPRSAQKLFTNITSQPCDILEYIQSPPAYADTGKVRIETDLFSEVKRHEDIMEESHKLLWIRSPALQGSLIRAGLEYLDFHLREPNAVEEEMVCHQSFGLRLFWRTHRLFPRQYKTFLKEIGGIQSEPT
;
A
#
# COMPACT_ATOMS: atom_id res chain seq x y z
N MET A 1 3.81 -5.47 43.01
CA MET A 1 4.36 -6.78 42.57
C MET A 1 4.85 -6.64 41.13
N PRO A 2 6.16 -6.44 40.91
CA PRO A 2 6.80 -6.88 39.68
C PRO A 2 7.91 -7.88 40.00
N LEU A 3 7.73 -9.07 39.44
CA LEU A 3 8.70 -10.14 39.30
C LEU A 3 9.52 -9.88 38.04
N PHE A 4 10.79 -9.49 38.19
CA PHE A 4 11.80 -9.75 37.17
C PHE A 4 12.89 -10.61 37.80
N LYS A 5 12.77 -11.92 37.58
CA LYS A 5 13.78 -12.92 37.91
C LYS A 5 14.90 -12.87 36.87
N ASN A 6 16.09 -12.56 37.36
CA ASN A 6 17.38 -13.17 37.04
C ASN A 6 17.59 -13.77 35.64
N PHE A 7 18.33 -13.04 34.80
CA PHE A 7 19.36 -13.64 33.96
C PHE A 7 20.74 -13.26 34.53
N ARG A 8 21.31 -14.14 35.36
CA ARG A 8 22.74 -14.15 35.68
C ARG A 8 23.40 -15.22 34.84
N SER A 9 24.22 -14.81 33.89
CA SER A 9 25.46 -15.53 33.56
C SER A 9 26.37 -14.63 32.71
N GLY A 10 27.44 -14.14 33.34
CA GLY A 10 28.75 -14.12 32.71
C GLY A 10 29.16 -12.95 31.84
N ALA A 11 29.25 -11.74 32.39
CA ALA A 11 30.38 -10.85 32.12
C ALA A 11 30.50 -9.84 33.27
N LYS A 12 31.64 -9.83 33.96
CA LYS A 12 32.00 -8.72 34.87
C LYS A 12 32.26 -7.49 34.00
N VAL A 13 31.23 -6.71 33.73
CA VAL A 13 31.39 -5.32 33.29
C VAL A 13 31.57 -4.51 34.56
N VAL A 14 32.72 -3.86 34.67
CA VAL A 14 33.10 -3.02 35.79
C VAL A 14 32.20 -1.78 35.80
N ASP A 15 31.40 -1.61 36.84
CA ASP A 15 30.58 -0.42 37.16
C ASP A 15 31.45 0.81 37.52
N GLN A 16 32.33 1.26 36.61
CA GLN A 16 33.12 2.50 36.80
C GLN A 16 32.92 3.53 35.69
N ALA A 17 31.90 3.40 34.85
CA ALA A 17 31.70 4.26 33.68
C ALA A 17 30.75 5.45 33.90
N VAL A 18 30.60 5.96 35.13
CA VAL A 18 29.70 7.11 35.41
C VAL A 18 30.45 8.45 35.45
N ASN A 19 31.78 8.47 35.30
CA ASN A 19 32.56 9.71 35.44
C ASN A 19 33.85 9.75 34.60
N LEU A 20 33.79 9.28 33.35
CA LEU A 20 34.92 9.36 32.42
C LEU A 20 34.66 10.45 31.37
N ASP A 21 35.64 11.33 31.19
CA ASP A 21 35.67 12.35 30.14
C ASP A 21 35.45 11.67 28.76
N PRO A 22 34.50 12.12 27.93
CA PRO A 22 34.23 11.53 26.62
C PRO A 22 35.46 11.47 25.69
N HIS A 23 36.49 12.29 25.93
CA HIS A 23 37.75 12.23 25.19
C HIS A 23 38.72 11.13 25.64
N THR A 24 38.42 10.42 26.72
CA THR A 24 39.23 9.30 27.26
C THR A 24 38.70 7.91 26.87
N TRP A 25 37.66 7.85 26.04
CA TRP A 25 37.14 6.59 25.53
C TRP A 25 38.14 5.90 24.60
N THR A 26 38.86 4.92 25.13
CA THR A 26 39.65 3.98 24.32
C THR A 26 38.75 2.87 23.83
N LEU A 27 38.44 2.86 22.54
CA LEU A 27 37.76 1.72 21.92
C LEU A 27 38.66 0.48 21.99
N PRO A 28 38.14 -0.72 22.31
CA PRO A 28 38.91 -1.94 22.23
C PRO A 28 39.47 -2.10 20.81
N SER A 29 40.78 -2.31 20.68
CA SER A 29 41.47 -2.44 19.39
C SER A 29 41.11 -3.71 18.63
N SER A 30 40.35 -4.63 19.25
CA SER A 30 39.92 -5.87 18.64
C SER A 30 38.53 -6.26 19.15
N TYR A 31 37.60 -6.41 18.21
CA TYR A 31 36.29 -7.01 18.45
C TYR A 31 36.38 -8.49 18.13
N LYS A 32 35.93 -9.36 19.05
CA LYS A 32 35.69 -10.76 18.71
C LYS A 32 34.42 -10.81 17.86
N PRO A 33 34.47 -11.29 16.60
CA PRO A 33 33.25 -11.51 15.84
C PRO A 33 32.36 -12.47 16.61
N ALA A 34 31.05 -12.20 16.64
CA ALA A 34 30.08 -13.13 17.19
C ALA A 34 30.25 -14.48 16.50
N GLN A 35 30.29 -15.57 17.28
CA GLN A 35 30.27 -16.90 16.68
C GLN A 35 28.97 -17.06 15.89
N PRO A 36 28.99 -17.72 14.72
CA PRO A 36 27.81 -17.95 13.92
C PRO A 36 26.85 -18.86 14.70
N ASP A 37 25.97 -18.26 15.49
CA ASP A 37 25.05 -18.95 16.41
C ASP A 37 23.87 -19.62 15.68
N GLY A 38 24.00 -19.88 14.37
CA GLY A 38 22.96 -20.47 13.52
C GLY A 38 21.67 -19.66 13.36
N LYS A 39 21.48 -18.58 14.15
CA LYS A 39 20.33 -17.68 14.07
C LYS A 39 20.50 -16.73 12.90
N GLN A 40 19.79 -17.00 11.81
CA GLN A 40 19.71 -16.11 10.67
C GLN A 40 19.02 -14.80 11.09
N THR A 41 19.67 -13.66 10.83
CA THR A 41 19.05 -12.34 11.03
C THR A 41 17.91 -12.18 10.04
N ILE A 42 16.68 -12.09 10.53
CA ILE A 42 15.49 -11.85 9.71
C ILE A 42 15.27 -10.34 9.65
N ILE A 43 15.36 -9.78 8.44
CA ILE A 43 15.11 -8.35 8.20
C ILE A 43 14.08 -8.22 7.08
N PRO A 44 12.96 -7.53 7.32
CA PRO A 44 12.56 -6.87 8.57
C PRO A 44 12.13 -7.86 9.68
N ASP A 45 12.22 -7.46 10.96
CA ASP A 45 11.72 -8.26 12.07
C ASP A 45 10.19 -8.47 11.90
N PRO A 46 9.68 -9.72 11.89
CA PRO A 46 8.25 -9.99 11.69
C PRO A 46 7.33 -9.28 12.70
N ARG A 47 7.83 -8.96 13.89
CA ARG A 47 7.08 -8.26 14.94
C ARG A 47 6.69 -6.84 14.54
N VAL A 48 7.37 -6.23 13.56
CA VAL A 48 7.03 -4.88 13.08
C VAL A 48 5.66 -4.86 12.40
N PHE A 49 5.14 -6.00 11.94
CA PHE A 49 3.87 -6.09 11.21
C PHE A 49 2.69 -6.59 12.07
N SER A 50 2.88 -6.81 13.37
CA SER A 50 1.90 -7.54 14.19
C SER A 50 0.63 -6.75 14.49
N ASN A 51 0.69 -5.43 14.63
CA ASN A 51 -0.42 -4.63 15.18
C ASN A 51 -1.38 -4.05 14.13
N VAL A 52 -1.22 -4.44 12.86
CA VAL A 52 -2.06 -3.98 11.73
C VAL A 52 -3.56 -4.30 11.87
N PHE A 53 -3.96 -5.14 12.83
CA PHE A 53 -5.34 -5.55 13.05
C PHE A 53 -6.21 -4.51 13.76
N SER A 54 -5.60 -3.50 14.36
CA SER A 54 -6.27 -2.53 15.22
C SER A 54 -6.93 -1.43 14.39
N ILE A 55 -8.06 -1.70 13.72
CA ILE A 55 -8.88 -0.63 13.13
C ILE A 55 -9.93 -0.17 14.15
N PRO A 56 -9.93 1.12 14.56
CA PRO A 56 -10.98 1.65 15.41
C PRO A 56 -12.36 1.51 14.74
N CYS A 57 -13.26 0.75 15.37
CA CYS A 57 -14.63 0.52 14.88
C CYS A 57 -15.63 1.50 15.54
N GLU A 58 -16.78 1.71 14.89
CA GLU A 58 -17.84 2.70 15.20
C GLU A 58 -18.39 2.70 16.63
N THR A 59 -18.18 1.65 17.43
CA THR A 59 -18.92 1.42 18.68
C THR A 59 -18.18 1.82 19.96
N GLU A 60 -16.93 2.24 19.86
CA GLU A 60 -16.16 2.71 21.01
C GLU A 60 -16.03 4.23 20.89
N ALA A 61 -16.33 4.96 21.97
CA ALA A 61 -15.97 6.36 22.06
C ALA A 61 -14.45 6.43 21.87
N GLN A 62 -14.01 6.75 20.65
CA GLN A 62 -12.60 6.80 20.33
C GLN A 62 -12.00 7.89 21.21
N SER A 63 -11.10 7.50 22.12
CA SER A 63 -10.35 8.52 22.84
C SER A 63 -9.56 9.33 21.81
N ILE A 64 -9.45 10.64 22.04
CA ILE A 64 -8.62 11.53 21.21
C ILE A 64 -7.21 10.93 21.06
N GLU A 65 -6.68 10.33 22.13
CA GLU A 65 -5.39 9.63 22.12
C GLU A 65 -5.33 8.50 21.07
N THR A 66 -6.40 7.71 20.92
CA THR A 66 -6.44 6.61 19.94
C THR A 66 -6.51 7.14 18.51
N LEU A 67 -7.23 8.24 18.29
CA LEU A 67 -7.33 8.89 16.98
C LEU A 67 -5.98 9.48 16.54
N LEU A 68 -5.26 10.13 17.45
CA LEU A 68 -3.96 10.75 17.17
C LEU A 68 -2.82 9.73 17.05
N ALA A 69 -2.98 8.53 17.62
CA ALA A 69 -2.00 7.44 17.53
C ALA A 69 -2.11 6.60 16.24
N TYR A 70 -3.06 6.94 15.35
CA TYR A 70 -3.37 6.18 14.15
C TYR A 70 -3.05 6.99 12.87
N PRO A 71 -2.49 6.37 11.81
CA PRO A 71 -2.07 4.98 11.69
C PRO A 71 -0.82 4.67 12.51
N ASP A 72 -0.66 3.41 12.90
CA ASP A 72 0.52 2.96 13.66
C ASP A 72 1.71 2.57 12.75
N ALA A 73 2.85 2.30 13.37
CA ALA A 73 4.05 1.84 12.68
C ALA A 73 3.86 0.50 11.93
N SER A 74 2.96 -0.39 12.37
CA SER A 74 2.70 -1.66 11.70
C SER A 74 1.96 -1.46 10.38
N HIS A 75 0.99 -0.54 10.33
CA HIS A 75 0.31 -0.18 9.09
C HIS A 75 1.31 0.39 8.08
N ALA A 76 2.17 1.31 8.51
CA ALA A 76 3.21 1.89 7.66
C ALA A 76 4.24 0.83 7.21
N ALA A 77 4.55 -0.17 8.04
CA ALA A 77 5.43 -1.28 7.66
C ALA A 77 4.82 -2.17 6.58
N VAL A 78 3.55 -2.57 6.73
CA VAL A 78 2.84 -3.33 5.68
C VAL A 78 2.71 -2.51 4.40
N HIS A 79 2.49 -1.21 4.52
CA HIS A 79 2.49 -0.29 3.38
C HIS A 79 3.83 -0.29 2.64
N LEU A 80 4.96 -0.22 3.35
CA LEU A 80 6.29 -0.34 2.73
C LEU A 80 6.49 -1.69 2.01
N ALA A 81 6.01 -2.80 2.60
CA ALA A 81 6.06 -4.10 1.94
C ALA A 81 5.22 -4.11 0.65
N LEU A 82 4.04 -3.50 0.67
CA LEU A 82 3.18 -3.37 -0.50
C LEU A 82 3.78 -2.46 -1.60
N LEU A 83 4.42 -1.34 -1.22
CA LEU A 83 5.15 -0.49 -2.17
C LEU A 83 6.26 -1.27 -2.88
N GLU A 84 6.97 -2.13 -2.16
CA GLU A 84 7.99 -3.00 -2.73
C GLU A 84 7.37 -4.04 -3.69
N CYS A 85 6.17 -4.58 -3.38
CA CYS A 85 5.41 -5.41 -4.31
C CYS A 85 5.02 -4.67 -5.59
N PHE A 86 4.52 -3.43 -5.50
CA PHE A 86 4.18 -2.62 -6.68
C PHE A 86 5.42 -2.29 -7.53
N ARG A 87 6.55 -1.99 -6.89
CA ARG A 87 7.83 -1.81 -7.58
C ARG A 87 8.27 -3.10 -8.28
N ASN A 88 8.12 -4.26 -7.64
CA ASN A 88 8.42 -5.57 -8.25
C ASN A 88 7.52 -5.84 -9.46
N LEU A 89 6.23 -5.47 -9.40
CA LEU A 89 5.33 -5.53 -10.56
C LEU A 89 5.84 -4.66 -11.72
N ARG A 90 6.27 -3.42 -11.43
CA ARG A 90 6.86 -2.51 -12.41
C ARG A 90 8.16 -3.05 -13.01
N ALA A 91 9.03 -3.64 -12.19
CA ALA A 91 10.26 -4.28 -12.66
C ALA A 91 9.95 -5.49 -13.57
N GLY A 92 8.96 -6.30 -13.18
CA GLY A 92 8.45 -7.41 -13.99
C GLY A 92 7.89 -6.97 -15.33
N ALA A 93 7.18 -5.83 -15.38
CA ALA A 93 6.66 -5.26 -16.62
C ALA A 93 7.75 -4.98 -17.65
N LYS A 94 8.94 -4.54 -17.22
CA LYS A 94 10.08 -4.27 -18.11
C LYS A 94 10.62 -5.54 -18.77
N ALA A 95 10.52 -6.67 -18.07
CA ALA A 95 10.98 -7.98 -18.52
C ALA A 95 10.01 -8.68 -19.48
N LEU A 96 8.80 -8.15 -19.70
CA LEU A 96 7.82 -8.74 -20.60
C LEU A 96 8.25 -8.60 -22.06
N ASP A 97 8.22 -9.70 -22.80
CA ASP A 97 8.48 -9.69 -24.25
C ASP A 97 7.17 -9.46 -25.00
N VAL A 98 6.77 -8.18 -25.08
CA VAL A 98 5.57 -7.75 -25.81
C VAL A 98 5.99 -7.19 -27.16
N GLU A 99 5.73 -7.96 -28.21
CA GLU A 99 5.87 -7.52 -29.60
C GLU A 99 4.60 -6.76 -30.01
N VAL A 100 4.77 -5.57 -30.59
CA VAL A 100 3.66 -4.78 -31.12
C VAL A 100 3.82 -4.64 -32.63
N ILE A 101 2.79 -5.04 -33.36
CA ILE A 101 2.68 -4.74 -34.80
C ILE A 101 2.20 -3.30 -34.88
N GLN A 102 3.05 -2.39 -35.34
CA GLN A 102 2.62 -1.01 -35.56
C GLN A 102 1.57 -0.96 -36.68
N PRO A 103 0.45 -0.24 -36.50
CA PRO A 103 -0.49 -0.04 -37.58
C PRO A 103 0.21 0.74 -38.72
N PRO A 104 -0.08 0.41 -39.99
CA PRO A 104 0.55 1.10 -41.11
C PRO A 104 0.29 2.61 -41.02
N SER A 105 1.37 3.39 -41.06
CA SER A 105 1.27 4.85 -41.14
C SER A 105 0.78 5.20 -42.54
N TYR A 106 -0.45 5.71 -42.65
CA TYR A 106 -0.99 6.22 -43.89
C TYR A 106 -0.56 7.68 -44.04
N ASP A 107 0.45 7.91 -44.87
CA ASP A 107 0.89 9.24 -45.26
C ASP A 107 0.01 9.69 -46.45
N GLU A 108 -0.94 10.60 -46.23
CA GLU A 108 -1.95 11.00 -47.25
C GLU A 108 -1.34 11.66 -48.50
N THR A 109 -0.03 11.92 -48.53
CA THR A 109 0.64 12.66 -49.60
C THR A 109 1.49 11.82 -50.56
N LYS A 110 1.55 10.48 -50.42
CA LYS A 110 2.29 9.62 -51.38
C LYS A 110 1.52 8.36 -51.77
N SER A 111 1.60 8.04 -53.07
CA SER A 111 0.90 6.96 -53.77
C SER A 111 0.75 5.64 -53.02
N ALA A 112 -0.41 5.01 -53.26
CA ALA A 112 -0.80 3.66 -52.88
C ALA A 112 0.20 2.60 -53.37
N VAL A 113 1.22 2.34 -52.56
CA VAL A 113 1.91 1.05 -52.51
C VAL A 113 1.65 0.51 -51.11
N PRO A 114 1.13 -0.73 -50.95
CA PRO A 114 0.99 -1.32 -49.62
C PRO A 114 2.39 -1.45 -49.03
N ALA A 115 2.69 -0.65 -48.00
CA ALA A 115 3.88 -0.87 -47.19
C ALA A 115 3.78 -2.29 -46.60
N SER A 116 4.85 -3.08 -46.75
CA SER A 116 5.00 -4.39 -46.13
C SER A 116 4.59 -4.33 -44.65
N PRO A 117 4.01 -5.40 -44.07
CA PRO A 117 3.72 -5.42 -42.64
C PRO A 117 4.99 -5.07 -41.88
N SER A 118 4.93 -4.01 -41.08
CA SER A 118 6.06 -3.52 -40.30
C SER A 118 6.58 -4.66 -39.42
N GLU A 119 7.90 -4.88 -39.43
CA GLU A 119 8.52 -5.90 -38.57
C GLU A 119 8.11 -5.69 -37.10
N PRO A 120 7.79 -6.76 -36.37
CA PRO A 120 7.41 -6.65 -34.96
C PRO A 120 8.53 -5.96 -34.20
N THR A 121 8.22 -4.78 -33.66
CA THR A 121 9.18 -3.96 -32.92
C THR A 121 8.94 -4.17 -31.43
N GLN A 122 10.02 -4.40 -30.67
CA GLN A 122 9.93 -4.54 -29.22
C GLN A 122 9.47 -3.23 -28.58
N LEU A 123 8.46 -3.31 -27.71
CA LEU A 123 7.94 -2.15 -27.02
C LEU A 123 9.00 -1.60 -26.02
N PRO A 124 9.27 -0.29 -25.95
CA PRO A 124 10.13 0.30 -24.93
C PRO A 124 9.65 0.03 -23.49
N ALA A 125 10.58 -0.08 -22.54
CA ALA A 125 10.26 -0.39 -21.14
C ALA A 125 9.28 0.60 -20.47
N SER A 126 9.33 1.89 -20.82
CA SER A 126 8.38 2.91 -20.35
C SER A 126 6.97 2.64 -20.88
N GLN A 127 6.85 2.30 -22.16
CA GLN A 127 5.57 2.00 -22.81
C GLN A 127 4.97 0.67 -22.32
N LYS A 128 5.80 -0.33 -21.97
CA LYS A 128 5.33 -1.59 -21.35
C LYS A 128 4.64 -1.32 -20.00
N TRP A 129 5.23 -0.46 -19.18
CA TRP A 129 4.64 -0.10 -17.90
C TRP A 129 3.34 0.69 -18.07
N ASP A 130 3.31 1.65 -19.00
CA ASP A 130 2.09 2.41 -19.29
C ASP A 130 0.97 1.50 -19.85
N LEU A 131 1.33 0.53 -20.69
CA LEU A 131 0.39 -0.51 -21.16
C LEU A 131 -0.16 -1.31 -19.98
N LEU A 132 0.71 -1.78 -19.07
CA LEU A 132 0.29 -2.53 -17.90
C LEU A 132 -0.69 -1.73 -17.04
N ILE A 133 -0.41 -0.46 -16.75
CA ILE A 133 -1.34 0.39 -15.98
C ILE A 133 -2.68 0.52 -16.72
N LYS A 134 -2.68 0.78 -18.03
CA LYS A 134 -3.93 0.88 -18.80
C LYS A 134 -4.76 -0.40 -18.71
N LEU A 135 -4.12 -1.57 -18.82
CA LEU A 135 -4.79 -2.85 -18.65
C LEU A 135 -5.29 -3.05 -17.22
N ALA A 136 -4.49 -2.70 -16.21
CA ALA A 136 -4.88 -2.76 -14.81
C ALA A 136 -6.11 -1.88 -14.53
N VAL A 137 -6.17 -0.69 -15.13
CA VAL A 137 -7.33 0.21 -15.05
C VAL A 137 -8.56 -0.43 -15.68
N THR A 138 -8.44 -1.02 -16.88
CA THR A 138 -9.55 -1.76 -17.51
C THR A 138 -10.04 -2.90 -16.61
N ARG A 139 -9.12 -3.75 -16.10
CA ARG A 139 -9.46 -4.85 -15.19
C ARG A 139 -10.09 -4.36 -13.89
N PHE A 140 -9.57 -3.27 -13.34
CA PHE A 140 -10.10 -2.62 -12.15
C PHE A 140 -11.53 -2.12 -12.38
N THR A 141 -11.85 -1.46 -13.50
CA THR A 141 -13.22 -0.98 -13.75
C THR A 141 -14.25 -2.11 -13.85
N THR A 142 -13.86 -3.26 -14.44
CA THR A 142 -14.70 -4.47 -14.45
C THR A 142 -14.90 -5.01 -13.02
N TRP A 143 -13.82 -5.11 -12.24
CA TRP A 143 -13.90 -5.53 -10.84
C TRP A 143 -14.73 -4.58 -9.98
N TRP A 144 -14.55 -3.28 -10.14
CA TRP A 144 -15.28 -2.23 -9.43
C TRP A 144 -16.78 -2.30 -9.71
N SER A 145 -17.18 -2.61 -10.94
CA SER A 145 -18.60 -2.82 -11.27
C SER A 145 -19.23 -4.03 -10.58
N GLY A 146 -18.41 -5.02 -10.18
CA GLY A 146 -18.84 -6.20 -9.43
C GLY A 146 -18.61 -6.09 -7.92
N ILE A 147 -18.14 -4.94 -7.41
CA ILE A 147 -17.71 -4.80 -6.01
C ILE A 147 -18.86 -5.02 -5.02
N GLU A 148 -20.08 -4.67 -5.40
CA GLU A 148 -21.27 -4.91 -4.58
C GLU A 148 -21.48 -6.40 -4.28
N LEU A 149 -21.40 -7.25 -5.30
CA LEU A 149 -21.56 -8.69 -5.14
C LEU A 149 -20.49 -9.25 -4.18
N LEU A 150 -19.26 -8.77 -4.33
CA LEU A 150 -18.13 -9.12 -3.47
C LEU A 150 -18.41 -8.75 -2.01
N LEU A 151 -18.87 -7.52 -1.78
CA LEU A 151 -19.16 -7.01 -0.45
C LEU A 151 -20.36 -7.74 0.17
N ASN A 152 -21.43 -7.99 -0.58
CA ASN A 152 -22.59 -8.74 -0.10
C ASN A 152 -22.22 -10.18 0.26
N HIS A 153 -21.38 -10.82 -0.55
CA HIS A 153 -20.81 -12.14 -0.22
C HIS A 153 -19.98 -12.06 1.06
N ALA A 154 -19.07 -11.09 1.20
CA ALA A 154 -18.26 -10.94 2.42
C ALA A 154 -19.11 -10.79 3.69
N ASN A 155 -20.20 -10.03 3.62
CA ASN A 155 -21.10 -9.82 4.75
C ASN A 155 -21.91 -11.08 5.10
N ALA A 156 -22.41 -11.81 4.10
CA ALA A 156 -23.19 -13.02 4.34
C ALA A 156 -22.35 -14.13 5.02
N TYR A 157 -21.04 -14.17 4.77
CA TYR A 157 -20.15 -15.17 5.36
C TYR A 157 -19.38 -14.68 6.59
N SER A 158 -19.49 -13.39 6.96
CA SER A 158 -18.89 -12.84 8.19
C SER A 158 -19.71 -13.11 9.46
N HIS A 159 -20.90 -13.73 9.35
CA HIS A 159 -21.83 -13.99 10.47
C HIS A 159 -21.31 -14.89 11.61
N HIS A 160 -20.08 -15.41 11.53
CA HIS A 160 -19.45 -16.11 12.66
C HIS A 160 -18.60 -15.18 13.57
N GLY A 161 -18.55 -13.88 13.27
CA GLY A 161 -17.63 -12.91 13.91
C GLY A 161 -18.29 -11.66 14.50
N GLY A 162 -19.49 -11.74 15.08
CA GLY A 162 -20.10 -10.66 15.87
C GLY A 162 -20.46 -9.38 15.10
N SER A 163 -21.30 -8.54 15.70
CA SER A 163 -21.85 -7.28 15.14
C SER A 163 -20.81 -6.15 14.91
N ARG A 164 -19.51 -6.45 14.91
CA ARG A 164 -18.40 -5.52 15.12
C ARG A 164 -17.52 -5.28 13.88
N ALA A 165 -18.02 -5.62 12.70
CA ALA A 165 -17.22 -5.56 11.49
C ALA A 165 -17.11 -4.10 10.99
N ALA A 166 -16.06 -3.39 11.42
CA ALA A 166 -15.37 -2.52 10.48
C ALA A 166 -15.19 -3.36 9.19
N LEU A 167 -15.68 -2.85 8.06
CA LEU A 167 -15.78 -3.63 6.82
C LEU A 167 -14.38 -3.86 6.25
N GLN A 168 -13.61 -4.76 6.86
CA GLN A 168 -12.32 -5.21 6.39
C GLN A 168 -12.54 -6.40 5.47
N LEU A 169 -12.02 -6.31 4.25
CA LEU A 169 -11.92 -7.48 3.39
C LEU A 169 -10.94 -8.47 4.01
N THR A 170 -11.32 -9.75 4.09
CA THR A 170 -10.38 -10.82 4.43
C THR A 170 -9.54 -11.18 3.21
N LYS A 171 -8.47 -11.95 3.41
CA LYS A 171 -7.56 -12.38 2.34
C LYS A 171 -8.23 -13.11 1.18
N ASP A 172 -9.39 -13.74 1.41
CA ASP A 172 -10.16 -14.48 0.41
C ASP A 172 -10.92 -13.56 -0.57
N TYR A 173 -10.97 -12.25 -0.29
CA TYR A 173 -11.68 -11.25 -1.09
C TYR A 173 -10.72 -10.23 -1.73
N LEU A 174 -9.40 -10.42 -1.59
CA LEU A 174 -8.42 -9.49 -2.15
C LEU A 174 -8.36 -9.60 -3.68
N PRO A 175 -8.30 -8.46 -4.39
CA PRO A 175 -8.06 -8.46 -5.83
C PRO A 175 -6.58 -8.74 -6.18
N PRO A 176 -6.26 -9.08 -7.44
CA PRO A 176 -4.91 -9.10 -8.01
C PRO A 176 -4.08 -7.86 -7.71
N LEU A 177 -2.75 -8.00 -7.69
CA LEU A 177 -1.81 -6.92 -7.31
C LEU A 177 -1.94 -5.66 -8.18
N ASP A 178 -2.17 -5.80 -9.47
CA ASP A 178 -2.35 -4.67 -10.40
C ASP A 178 -3.67 -3.92 -10.16
N ILE A 179 -4.73 -4.63 -9.78
CA ILE A 179 -6.02 -4.03 -9.42
C ILE A 179 -5.93 -3.38 -8.03
N LEU A 180 -5.19 -3.99 -7.11
CA LEU A 180 -4.88 -3.41 -5.80
C LEU A 180 -4.08 -2.11 -5.94
N LEU A 181 -3.18 -2.01 -6.93
CA LEU A 181 -2.44 -0.79 -7.26
C LEU A 181 -3.38 0.35 -7.70
N VAL A 182 -4.34 0.05 -8.60
CA VAL A 182 -5.32 1.05 -9.05
C VAL A 182 -6.23 1.47 -7.90
N TRP A 183 -6.69 0.51 -7.10
CA TRP A 183 -7.52 0.79 -5.93
C TRP A 183 -6.79 1.66 -4.89
N TYR A 184 -5.52 1.33 -4.63
CA TYR A 184 -4.62 2.11 -3.77
C TYR A 184 -4.52 3.57 -4.24
N ALA A 185 -4.22 3.80 -5.52
CA ALA A 185 -4.09 5.14 -6.08
C ALA A 185 -5.41 5.91 -6.01
N LEU A 186 -6.53 5.25 -6.32
CA LEU A 186 -7.85 5.87 -6.22
C LEU A 186 -8.17 6.28 -4.77
N MET A 187 -7.97 5.39 -3.79
CA MET A 187 -8.22 5.72 -2.37
C MET A 187 -7.33 6.84 -1.84
N LEU A 188 -6.11 6.97 -2.38
CA LEU A 188 -5.26 8.09 -2.05
C LEU A 188 -5.80 9.40 -2.59
N ASN A 189 -6.67 9.46 -3.59
CA ASN A 189 -7.38 10.69 -3.95
C ASN A 189 -8.78 10.69 -3.30
N SER A 190 -8.91 11.34 -2.13
CA SER A 190 -10.18 11.31 -1.35
C SER A 190 -11.40 11.81 -2.14
N GLU A 191 -11.25 12.83 -2.97
CA GLU A 191 -12.36 13.38 -3.75
C GLU A 191 -12.77 12.41 -4.86
N ALA A 192 -11.77 11.91 -5.62
CA ALA A 192 -12.00 10.91 -6.65
C ALA A 192 -12.60 9.60 -6.09
N TYR A 193 -12.12 9.16 -4.92
CA TYR A 193 -12.64 7.98 -4.25
C TYR A 193 -14.08 8.18 -3.80
N ASP A 194 -14.40 9.33 -3.18
CA ASP A 194 -15.76 9.64 -2.75
C ASP A 194 -16.73 9.67 -3.94
N ALA A 195 -16.34 10.32 -5.04
CA ALA A 195 -17.12 10.37 -6.28
C ALA A 195 -17.31 8.97 -6.89
N ALA A 196 -16.25 8.14 -6.95
CA ALA A 196 -16.34 6.77 -7.44
C ALA A 196 -17.23 5.88 -6.55
N CYS A 197 -17.26 6.13 -5.24
CA CYS A 197 -18.18 5.48 -4.31
C CYS A 197 -19.62 5.94 -4.53
N ASP A 198 -19.86 7.23 -4.73
CA ASP A 198 -21.21 7.77 -4.99
C ASP A 198 -21.80 7.24 -6.30
N ALA A 199 -20.97 7.05 -7.33
CA ALA A 199 -21.35 6.42 -8.59
C ALA A 199 -21.85 4.97 -8.44
N GLN A 200 -21.56 4.30 -7.31
CA GLN A 200 -22.06 2.96 -6.98
C GLN A 200 -23.47 2.97 -6.34
N GLY A 201 -24.09 4.15 -6.19
CA GLY A 201 -25.47 4.31 -5.74
C GLY A 201 -25.68 3.85 -4.30
N ALA A 202 -26.54 2.84 -4.09
CA ALA A 202 -26.95 2.38 -2.75
C ALA A 202 -25.79 1.95 -1.84
N ASN A 203 -24.63 1.63 -2.43
CA ASN A 203 -23.45 1.13 -1.71
C ASN A 203 -22.43 2.22 -1.34
N ALA A 204 -22.67 3.48 -1.72
CA ALA A 204 -21.74 4.59 -1.51
C ALA A 204 -21.27 4.69 -0.05
N THR A 205 -22.21 4.66 0.91
CA THR A 205 -21.92 4.75 2.34
C THR A 205 -20.99 3.65 2.84
N ARG A 206 -21.16 2.45 2.28
CA ARG A 206 -20.40 1.25 2.66
C ARG A 206 -19.01 1.24 2.04
N LEU A 207 -18.87 1.72 0.81
CA LEU A 207 -17.56 1.86 0.16
C LEU A 207 -16.74 3.00 0.79
N LYS A 208 -17.39 4.11 1.16
CA LYS A 208 -16.77 5.21 1.91
C LYS A 208 -16.33 4.81 3.32
N SER A 209 -16.88 3.71 3.86
CA SER A 209 -16.50 3.17 5.17
C SER A 209 -15.42 2.11 5.13
N ILE A 210 -15.12 1.59 3.94
CA ILE A 210 -14.14 0.53 3.79
C ILE A 210 -12.75 1.07 4.11
N CYS A 211 -12.00 0.33 4.91
CA CYS A 211 -10.60 0.60 5.15
C CYS A 211 -9.78 -0.21 4.15
N PHE A 212 -8.62 0.31 3.77
CA PHE A 212 -7.69 -0.49 2.97
C PHE A 212 -7.30 -1.75 3.75
N PRO A 213 -7.32 -2.94 3.13
CA PRO A 213 -7.37 -4.22 3.86
C PRO A 213 -5.98 -4.69 4.31
N TRP A 214 -5.31 -3.89 5.14
CA TRP A 214 -3.94 -4.14 5.57
C TRP A 214 -3.70 -5.48 6.27
N PRO A 215 -4.58 -5.99 7.16
CA PRO A 215 -4.39 -7.32 7.74
C PRO A 215 -4.38 -8.43 6.69
N ALA A 216 -5.31 -8.37 5.74
CA ALA A 216 -5.41 -9.32 4.66
C ALA A 216 -4.18 -9.24 3.75
N ILE A 217 -3.72 -8.02 3.43
CA ILE A 217 -2.53 -7.79 2.61
C ILE A 217 -1.29 -8.37 3.27
N ARG A 218 -1.08 -8.11 4.58
CA ARG A 218 0.04 -8.68 5.33
C ARG A 218 0.04 -10.21 5.26
N ASP A 219 -1.13 -10.84 5.37
CA ASP A 219 -1.27 -12.30 5.37
C ASP A 219 -0.95 -12.96 4.03
N VAL A 220 -0.96 -12.20 2.92
CA VAL A 220 -0.71 -12.71 1.56
C VAL A 220 0.62 -12.27 0.98
N ILE A 221 1.35 -11.35 1.62
CA ILE A 221 2.68 -10.94 1.18
C ILE A 221 3.72 -11.97 1.65
N ASP A 222 4.47 -12.54 0.70
CA ASP A 222 5.74 -13.20 0.96
C ASP A 222 6.77 -12.12 1.34
N MET A 223 7.10 -12.00 2.62
CA MET A 223 8.00 -10.96 3.16
C MET A 223 9.46 -11.15 2.77
N ASP A 224 9.85 -12.35 2.31
CA ASP A 224 11.22 -12.57 1.82
C ASP A 224 11.35 -12.01 0.41
N LYS A 225 10.42 -12.39 -0.47
CA LYS A 225 10.43 -12.00 -1.89
C LYS A 225 9.76 -10.67 -2.18
N MET A 226 8.97 -10.14 -1.24
CA MET A 226 8.09 -9.00 -1.43
C MET A 226 7.17 -9.21 -2.64
N GLN A 227 6.47 -10.35 -2.62
CA GLN A 227 5.52 -10.76 -3.65
C GLN A 227 4.16 -11.02 -3.00
N LEU A 228 3.10 -10.52 -3.64
CA LEU A 228 1.74 -10.76 -3.18
C LEU A 228 1.25 -12.10 -3.75
N VAL A 229 0.98 -13.07 -2.86
CA VAL A 229 0.56 -14.42 -3.20
C VAL A 229 -0.90 -14.63 -2.81
N LEU A 230 -1.81 -14.44 -3.78
CA LEU A 230 -3.25 -14.56 -3.52
C LEU A 230 -3.66 -16.01 -3.19
N PRO A 231 -4.53 -16.21 -2.19
CA PRO A 231 -5.19 -17.50 -1.96
C PRO A 231 -6.01 -17.96 -3.16
N ARG A 232 -6.12 -19.27 -3.38
CA ARG A 232 -6.92 -19.85 -4.49
C ARG A 232 -8.39 -19.41 -4.46
N SER A 233 -8.95 -19.19 -3.27
CA SER A 233 -10.28 -18.64 -3.04
C SER A 233 -10.43 -17.25 -3.67
N ALA A 234 -9.50 -16.34 -3.36
CA ALA A 234 -9.49 -14.98 -3.91
C ALA A 234 -9.31 -14.98 -5.43
N GLN A 235 -8.41 -15.82 -5.95
CA GLN A 235 -8.21 -15.96 -7.40
C GLN A 235 -9.50 -16.41 -8.11
N LYS A 236 -10.17 -17.45 -7.59
CA LYS A 236 -11.43 -17.95 -8.14
C LYS A 236 -12.55 -16.92 -8.03
N LEU A 237 -12.67 -16.24 -6.89
CA LEU A 237 -13.67 -15.20 -6.69
C LEU A 237 -13.48 -14.07 -7.71
N PHE A 238 -12.25 -13.61 -7.91
CA PHE A 238 -11.92 -12.61 -8.91
C PHE A 238 -12.40 -13.04 -10.29
N THR A 239 -11.98 -14.22 -10.77
CA THR A 239 -12.38 -14.74 -12.08
C THR A 239 -13.89 -14.93 -12.21
N ASN A 240 -14.58 -15.36 -11.15
CA ASN A 240 -16.05 -15.50 -11.17
C ASN A 240 -16.77 -14.15 -11.30
N ILE A 241 -16.24 -13.09 -10.70
CA ILE A 241 -16.85 -11.75 -10.73
C ILE A 241 -16.55 -11.04 -12.04
N THR A 242 -15.31 -11.12 -12.51
CA THR A 242 -14.85 -10.31 -13.66
C THR A 242 -14.83 -11.08 -14.97
N SER A 243 -14.90 -12.41 -14.95
CA SER A 243 -14.60 -13.29 -16.08
C SER A 243 -13.21 -13.05 -16.68
N GLN A 244 -12.26 -12.52 -15.88
CA GLN A 244 -10.88 -12.24 -16.28
C GLN A 244 -9.91 -13.20 -15.58
N PRO A 245 -8.78 -13.57 -16.21
CA PRO A 245 -7.70 -14.27 -15.54
C PRO A 245 -7.14 -13.43 -14.40
N CYS A 246 -6.66 -14.10 -13.35
CA CYS A 246 -6.11 -13.45 -12.15
C CYS A 246 -4.72 -12.83 -12.41
N ASP A 247 -3.89 -13.51 -13.20
CA ASP A 247 -2.58 -13.00 -13.63
C ASP A 247 -2.75 -12.00 -14.79
N ILE A 248 -2.11 -10.84 -14.67
CA ILE A 248 -2.09 -9.82 -15.72
C ILE A 248 -1.35 -10.30 -16.98
N LEU A 249 -0.39 -11.22 -16.85
CA LEU A 249 0.35 -11.74 -17.99
C LEU A 249 -0.49 -12.69 -18.82
N GLU A 250 -1.27 -13.54 -18.16
CA GLU A 250 -2.28 -14.39 -18.81
C GLU A 250 -3.36 -13.51 -19.48
N TYR A 251 -3.75 -12.41 -18.83
CA TYR A 251 -4.66 -11.43 -19.42
C TYR A 251 -4.13 -10.83 -20.74
N ILE A 252 -2.83 -10.50 -20.80
CA ILE A 252 -2.19 -9.96 -22.01
C ILE A 252 -2.14 -11.00 -23.13
N GLN A 253 -1.89 -12.27 -22.81
CA GLN A 253 -1.76 -13.34 -23.80
C GLN A 253 -3.12 -13.78 -24.38
N SER A 254 -4.18 -13.72 -23.59
CA SER A 254 -5.53 -14.07 -24.01
C SER A 254 -6.54 -13.02 -23.54
N PRO A 255 -6.56 -11.82 -24.16
CA PRO A 255 -7.53 -10.80 -23.81
C PRO A 255 -8.95 -11.29 -24.14
N PRO A 256 -9.93 -11.09 -23.23
CA PRO A 256 -11.30 -11.52 -23.49
C PRO A 256 -11.88 -10.81 -24.71
N ALA A 257 -12.63 -11.55 -25.55
CA ALA A 257 -13.17 -11.07 -26.82
C ALA A 257 -14.07 -9.81 -26.69
N TYR A 258 -14.66 -9.61 -25.51
CA TYR A 258 -15.41 -8.42 -25.13
C TYR A 258 -15.01 -8.04 -23.70
N ALA A 259 -14.03 -7.15 -23.54
CA ALA A 259 -13.85 -6.45 -22.27
C ALA A 259 -14.99 -5.42 -22.16
N ASP A 260 -16.15 -5.83 -21.64
CA ASP A 260 -17.21 -4.89 -21.30
C ASP A 260 -16.64 -3.93 -20.27
N THR A 261 -16.36 -2.70 -20.69
CA THR A 261 -15.94 -1.64 -19.77
C THR A 261 -17.06 -1.50 -18.76
N GLY A 262 -16.73 -1.69 -17.48
CA GLY A 262 -17.70 -1.77 -16.40
C GLY A 262 -18.79 -0.69 -16.50
N LYS A 263 -20.04 -1.06 -16.17
CA LYS A 263 -21.20 -0.14 -16.27
C LYS A 263 -21.03 1.12 -15.42
N VAL A 264 -20.21 1.06 -14.37
CA VAL A 264 -19.91 2.19 -13.50
C VAL A 264 -18.72 2.98 -14.06
N ARG A 265 -18.97 4.24 -14.43
CA ARG A 265 -17.92 5.15 -14.89
C ARG A 265 -17.25 5.82 -13.69
N ILE A 266 -15.92 5.78 -13.68
CA ILE A 266 -15.09 6.59 -12.78
C ILE A 266 -14.63 7.79 -13.59
N GLU A 267 -14.98 9.00 -13.14
CA GLU A 267 -14.72 10.24 -13.88
C GLU A 267 -13.24 10.61 -13.91
N THR A 268 -12.50 10.24 -12.87
CA THR A 268 -11.08 10.52 -12.72
C THR A 268 -10.22 9.67 -13.65
N ASP A 269 -9.16 10.26 -14.20
CA ASP A 269 -8.14 9.53 -14.95
C ASP A 269 -7.28 8.66 -14.02
N LEU A 270 -7.74 7.43 -13.80
CA LEU A 270 -7.06 6.42 -12.98
C LEU A 270 -5.64 6.12 -13.45
N PHE A 271 -5.35 6.27 -14.75
CA PHE A 271 -3.99 6.09 -15.25
C PHE A 271 -3.07 7.15 -14.64
N SER A 272 -3.46 8.43 -14.75
CA SER A 272 -2.71 9.54 -14.16
C SER A 272 -2.60 9.44 -12.64
N GLU A 273 -3.64 8.99 -11.93
CA GLU A 273 -3.57 8.76 -10.47
C GLU A 273 -2.50 7.72 -10.10
N VAL A 274 -2.42 6.60 -10.84
CA VAL A 274 -1.37 5.60 -10.60
C VAL A 274 0.02 6.18 -10.89
N LYS A 275 0.17 6.95 -11.98
CA LYS A 275 1.46 7.59 -12.34
C LYS A 275 1.98 8.51 -11.22
N ARG A 276 1.09 9.22 -10.51
CA ARG A 276 1.45 10.16 -9.42
C ARG A 276 2.13 9.50 -8.23
N HIS A 277 2.00 8.18 -8.08
CA HIS A 277 2.55 7.45 -6.93
C HIS A 277 3.74 6.54 -7.31
N GLU A 278 4.28 6.67 -8.52
CA GLU A 278 5.45 5.88 -8.92
C GLU A 278 6.74 6.28 -8.20
N ASP A 279 6.86 7.57 -7.87
CA ASP A 279 8.04 8.15 -7.23
C ASP A 279 8.29 7.54 -5.85
N ILE A 280 7.23 7.42 -5.04
CA ILE A 280 7.31 6.88 -3.68
C ILE A 280 7.69 5.39 -3.70
N MET A 281 7.26 4.62 -4.70
CA MET A 281 7.64 3.22 -4.86
C MET A 281 9.15 3.10 -5.05
N GLU A 282 9.71 3.87 -6.00
CA GLU A 282 11.15 3.87 -6.29
C GLU A 282 11.98 4.46 -5.15
N GLU A 283 11.50 5.52 -4.52
CA GLU A 283 12.18 6.17 -3.41
C GLU A 283 12.24 5.25 -2.18
N SER A 284 11.14 4.58 -1.83
CA SER A 284 11.09 3.63 -0.72
C SER A 284 12.16 2.54 -0.84
N HIS A 285 12.33 2.05 -2.06
CA HIS A 285 13.30 1.03 -2.41
C HIS A 285 14.74 1.55 -2.36
N LYS A 286 15.00 2.71 -2.95
CA LYS A 286 16.33 3.35 -2.94
C LYS A 286 16.81 3.64 -1.53
N LEU A 287 15.91 4.04 -0.65
CA LEU A 287 16.18 4.31 0.76
C LEU A 287 16.26 3.02 1.61
N LEU A 288 15.98 1.85 1.02
CA LEU A 288 16.01 0.53 1.67
C LEU A 288 15.16 0.47 2.96
N TRP A 289 14.04 1.19 3.00
CA TRP A 289 13.22 1.32 4.22
C TRP A 289 12.81 -0.05 4.75
N ILE A 290 12.17 -0.89 3.93
CA ILE A 290 11.68 -2.20 4.35
C ILE A 290 12.81 -3.17 4.73
N ARG A 291 14.05 -2.91 4.28
CA ARG A 291 15.25 -3.69 4.62
C ARG A 291 16.08 -3.05 5.73
N SER A 292 15.54 -2.05 6.42
CA SER A 292 16.22 -1.40 7.54
C SER A 292 16.24 -2.31 8.78
N PRO A 293 17.39 -2.51 9.44
CA PRO A 293 17.45 -3.26 10.70
C PRO A 293 16.77 -2.51 11.86
N ALA A 294 16.54 -1.20 11.71
CA ALA A 294 15.89 -0.35 12.71
C ALA A 294 14.48 0.10 12.26
N LEU A 295 13.84 -0.65 11.36
CA LEU A 295 12.56 -0.29 10.72
C LEU A 295 11.52 0.20 11.72
N GLN A 296 11.28 -0.55 12.80
CA GLN A 296 10.27 -0.20 13.81
C GLN A 296 10.53 1.18 14.43
N GLY A 297 11.76 1.43 14.86
CA GLY A 297 12.12 2.70 15.49
C GLY A 297 12.04 3.87 14.51
N SER A 298 12.42 3.66 13.25
CA SER A 298 12.29 4.67 12.19
C SER A 298 10.84 5.00 11.89
N LEU A 299 9.95 4.00 11.82
CA LEU A 299 8.53 4.21 11.60
C LEU A 299 7.85 4.90 12.78
N ILE A 300 8.20 4.55 14.03
CA ILE A 300 7.67 5.25 15.20
C ILE A 300 8.04 6.73 15.17
N ARG A 301 9.30 7.06 14.86
CA ARG A 301 9.73 8.46 14.75
C ARG A 301 9.01 9.20 13.62
N ALA A 302 8.85 8.57 12.46
CA ALA A 302 8.12 9.15 11.33
C ALA A 302 6.63 9.38 11.66
N GLY A 303 6.00 8.50 12.43
CA GLY A 303 4.63 8.70 12.90
C GLY A 303 4.49 9.87 13.86
N LEU A 304 5.46 10.06 14.77
CA LEU A 304 5.50 11.23 15.65
C LEU A 304 5.73 12.54 14.87
N GLU A 305 6.64 12.51 13.88
CA GLU A 305 6.89 13.64 12.98
C GLU A 305 5.63 14.01 12.17
N TYR A 306 4.89 13.02 11.69
CA TYR A 306 3.61 13.21 11.00
C TYR A 306 2.55 13.88 11.90
N LEU A 307 2.41 13.43 13.14
CA LEU A 307 1.48 14.03 14.10
C LEU A 307 1.87 15.48 14.42
N ASP A 308 3.15 15.71 14.74
CA ASP A 308 3.70 17.05 15.04
C ASP A 308 3.53 18.01 13.85
N PHE A 309 3.70 17.54 12.62
CA PHE A 309 3.43 18.32 11.41
C PHE A 309 1.99 18.80 11.33
N HIS A 310 1.00 17.92 11.50
CA HIS A 310 -0.41 18.32 11.42
C HIS A 310 -0.86 19.19 12.60
N LEU A 311 -0.25 19.04 13.78
CA LEU A 311 -0.51 19.95 14.90
C LEU A 311 0.00 21.37 14.62
N ARG A 312 1.14 21.50 13.90
CA ARG A 312 1.70 22.79 13.47
C ARG A 312 0.94 23.40 12.29
N GLU A 313 0.60 22.57 11.31
CA GLU A 313 -0.03 22.96 10.04
C GLU A 313 -1.36 22.20 9.85
N PRO A 314 -2.43 22.56 10.59
CA PRO A 314 -3.71 21.83 10.55
C PRO A 314 -4.41 21.90 9.19
N ASN A 315 -4.11 22.96 8.42
CA ASN A 315 -4.66 23.18 7.09
C ASN A 315 -3.84 22.51 5.97
N ALA A 316 -2.72 21.85 6.30
CA ALA A 316 -1.88 21.14 5.33
C ALA A 316 -2.48 19.79 4.94
N VAL A 317 -3.64 19.85 4.28
CA VAL A 317 -4.41 18.69 3.81
C VAL A 317 -4.10 18.39 2.34
N GLU A 318 -3.56 19.37 1.62
CA GLU A 318 -3.25 19.29 0.19
C GLU A 318 -1.96 18.51 -0.07
N GLU A 319 -1.97 17.72 -1.14
CA GLU A 319 -0.84 16.90 -1.56
C GLU A 319 0.41 17.75 -1.88
N GLU A 320 0.22 18.99 -2.35
CA GLU A 320 1.31 19.92 -2.66
C GLU A 320 2.12 20.35 -1.41
N MET A 321 1.48 20.47 -0.25
CA MET A 321 2.17 20.83 0.99
C MET A 321 2.96 19.65 1.56
N VAL A 322 2.44 18.43 1.36
CA VAL A 322 3.02 17.20 1.90
C VAL A 322 4.11 16.65 0.98
N CYS A 323 4.08 16.92 -0.33
CA CYS A 323 5.01 16.33 -1.30
C CYS A 323 6.49 16.73 -1.08
N HIS A 324 6.74 17.86 -0.43
CA HIS A 324 8.09 18.35 -0.10
C HIS A 324 8.64 17.84 1.24
N GLN A 325 7.86 17.08 1.99
CA GLN A 325 8.23 16.60 3.32
C GLN A 325 9.10 15.33 3.27
N SER A 326 9.62 14.96 4.45
CA SER A 326 10.38 13.73 4.61
C SER A 326 9.60 12.51 4.10
N PHE A 327 10.33 11.50 3.58
CA PHE A 327 9.70 10.28 3.10
C PHE A 327 8.81 9.62 4.18
N GLY A 328 9.27 9.61 5.43
CA GLY A 328 8.53 9.04 6.56
C GLY A 328 7.19 9.72 6.77
N LEU A 329 7.16 11.05 6.78
CA LEU A 329 5.93 11.83 6.90
C LEU A 329 4.99 11.56 5.71
N ARG A 330 5.52 11.58 4.48
CA ARG A 330 4.75 11.27 3.26
C ARG A 330 4.15 9.86 3.25
N LEU A 331 4.86 8.88 3.81
CA LEU A 331 4.40 7.51 4.00
C LEU A 331 3.23 7.46 4.99
N PHE A 332 3.35 8.10 6.16
CA PHE A 332 2.29 8.11 7.17
C PHE A 332 1.04 8.83 6.67
N TRP A 333 1.20 9.98 6.00
CA TRP A 333 0.09 10.69 5.37
C TRP A 333 -0.68 9.81 4.38
N ARG A 334 0.01 9.11 3.47
CA ARG A 334 -0.63 8.15 2.54
C ARG A 334 -1.28 6.99 3.28
N THR A 335 -0.61 6.45 4.28
CA THR A 335 -1.16 5.37 5.12
C THR A 335 -2.45 5.80 5.80
N HIS A 336 -2.52 7.04 6.28
CA HIS A 336 -3.71 7.57 6.95
C HIS A 336 -4.88 7.76 5.98
N ARG A 337 -4.63 8.29 4.78
CA ARG A 337 -5.66 8.47 3.74
C ARG A 337 -6.34 7.17 3.30
N LEU A 338 -5.64 6.04 3.44
CA LEU A 338 -6.18 4.69 3.20
C LEU A 338 -7.19 4.21 4.27
N PHE A 339 -7.48 5.08 5.24
CA PHE A 339 -8.58 4.98 6.19
C PHE A 339 -9.47 6.22 6.08
N PRO A 340 -10.32 6.32 5.03
CA PRO A 340 -10.98 7.58 4.67
C PRO A 340 -11.79 8.21 5.81
N ARG A 341 -12.47 7.38 6.62
CA ARG A 341 -13.24 7.85 7.78
C ARG A 341 -12.36 8.35 8.90
N GLN A 342 -11.36 7.57 9.30
CA GLN A 342 -10.44 7.91 10.38
C GLN A 342 -9.66 9.18 10.04
N TYR A 343 -9.19 9.30 8.81
CA TYR A 343 -8.51 10.50 8.32
C TYR A 343 -9.41 11.74 8.38
N LYS A 344 -10.67 11.63 7.94
CA LYS A 344 -11.65 12.73 8.04
C LYS A 344 -11.93 13.13 9.49
N THR A 345 -12.04 12.17 10.41
CA THR A 345 -12.23 12.46 11.84
C THR A 345 -10.99 13.11 12.43
N PHE A 346 -9.79 12.61 12.12
CA PHE A 346 -8.52 13.17 12.56
C PHE A 346 -8.36 14.65 12.16
N LEU A 347 -8.64 14.99 10.89
CA LEU A 347 -8.57 16.38 10.42
C LEU A 347 -9.57 17.29 11.14
N LYS A 348 -10.77 16.80 11.45
CA LYS A 348 -11.77 17.56 12.22
C LYS A 348 -11.30 17.85 13.64
N GLU A 349 -10.75 16.85 14.32
CA GLU A 349 -10.23 17.03 15.69
C GLU A 349 -9.05 17.99 15.71
N ILE A 350 -8.08 17.83 14.79
CA ILE A 350 -6.93 18.75 14.70
C ILE A 350 -7.37 20.18 14.38
N GLY A 351 -8.35 20.36 13.50
CA GLY A 351 -8.94 21.69 13.23
C GLY A 351 -9.72 22.25 14.42
N GLY A 352 -10.40 21.39 15.19
CA GLY A 352 -11.16 21.74 16.39
C GLY A 352 -10.27 22.18 17.56
N ILE A 353 -9.13 21.51 17.78
CA ILE A 353 -8.17 21.82 18.86
C ILE A 353 -7.68 23.28 18.78
N GLN A 354 -7.54 23.85 17.58
CA GLN A 354 -7.12 25.26 17.44
C GLN A 354 -8.26 26.27 17.56
N SER A 355 -9.52 25.82 17.52
CA SER A 355 -10.70 26.68 17.60
C SER A 355 -11.19 26.94 19.03
N GLU A 356 -10.64 26.25 20.03
CA GLU A 356 -10.86 26.56 21.45
C GLU A 356 -9.86 27.64 21.90
N PRO A 357 -10.30 28.89 22.12
CA PRO A 357 -9.44 29.93 22.68
C PRO A 357 -9.24 29.67 24.18
N THR A 358 -7.98 29.51 24.60
CA THR A 358 -7.55 29.78 25.99
C THR A 358 -7.74 31.24 26.38
#